data_AF-A0A945RQW8-F1
#
_entry.id   AF-A0A945RQW8-F1
#
_cell.length_a   1.000
_cell.length_b   1.000
_cell.length_c   1.000
_cell.angle_alpha   90.00
_cell.angle_beta   90.00
_cell.angle_gamma   90.00
#
_symmetry.space_group_name_H-M   'P 1'
#
loop_
_entity.id
_entity.type
_entity.pdbx_description
1 polymer ?
#
loop_
_entity_poly.entity_id
_entity_poly.type
_entity_poly.pdbx_seq_one_letter_code
_entity_poly.pdbx_strand_id
1 'polypeptide(L)'
;MTSYQPGTRSKLKRAHQRAAYDFETVHAAFDSMPMCHVGFVIDGQPYVTPTIQWRKGNHLYWHGSSASRMIKSLKDGAPACVTVSQFDGFVMARSPFHHSVNYRSAMAFGTCHAIEGRDEKEQALFDMFEHLFPGRWEDVRGNTEKELKATTVIVMEIEEAASKIRNEPPVDDEEDYDEVDCWAGVLPIVSKFAAPEDDPKLRQGIAFPDYLKGFLP
;
A
#
# COMPACT_ATOMS: atom_id res chain seq x y z
N MET A 1 13.73 10.91 -15.22
CA MET A 1 14.35 10.43 -13.96
C MET A 1 13.94 8.98 -13.74
N THR A 2 14.81 8.15 -13.17
CA THR A 2 14.51 6.74 -12.81
C THR A 2 14.43 6.54 -11.28
N SER A 3 14.56 7.62 -10.51
CA SER A 3 14.62 7.61 -9.04
C SER A 3 14.08 8.92 -8.48
N TYR A 4 13.47 8.85 -7.30
CA TYR A 4 13.17 10.00 -6.47
C TYR A 4 14.45 10.60 -5.91
N GLN A 5 14.50 11.93 -5.78
CA GLN A 5 15.59 12.60 -5.09
C GLN A 5 15.26 12.63 -3.58
N PRO A 6 16.12 12.08 -2.70
CA PRO A 6 15.85 12.07 -1.27
C PRO A 6 15.82 13.49 -0.71
N GLY A 7 14.63 13.96 -0.33
CA GLY A 7 14.43 15.25 0.33
C GLY A 7 14.46 15.14 1.85
N THR A 8 14.16 16.25 2.53
CA THR A 8 14.21 16.32 4.01
C THR A 8 13.23 15.35 4.68
N ARG A 9 12.10 15.05 4.03
CA ARG A 9 11.06 14.14 4.54
C ARG A 9 11.38 12.67 4.25
N SER A 10 11.97 12.39 3.10
CA SER A 10 12.18 11.04 2.57
C SER A 10 13.57 10.47 2.82
N LYS A 11 14.60 11.28 3.11
CA LYS A 11 15.96 10.79 3.35
C LYS A 11 16.07 9.97 4.64
N LEU A 12 16.32 8.68 4.51
CA LEU A 12 16.54 7.78 5.65
C LEU A 12 17.81 8.15 6.42
N LYS A 13 17.71 8.18 7.76
CA LYS A 13 18.85 8.41 8.66
C LYS A 13 19.32 7.12 9.36
N ARG A 14 18.39 6.36 9.95
CA ARG A 14 18.68 5.10 10.64
C ARG A 14 18.56 3.90 9.71
N ALA A 15 19.58 3.05 9.72
CA ALA A 15 19.72 1.91 8.80
C ALA A 15 19.52 2.34 7.34
N HIS A 16 20.22 3.41 6.93
CA HIS A 16 20.07 4.04 5.61
C HIS A 16 20.57 3.17 4.46
N GLN A 17 21.42 2.19 4.72
CA GLN A 17 21.82 1.16 3.76
C GLN A 17 20.65 0.30 3.26
N ARG A 18 19.52 0.31 3.98
CA ARG A 18 18.26 -0.36 3.60
C ARG A 18 17.35 0.51 2.74
N ALA A 19 17.78 1.73 2.41
CA ALA A 19 16.99 2.67 1.64
C ALA A 19 17.02 2.33 0.15
N ALA A 20 15.86 2.42 -0.49
CA ALA A 20 15.74 2.44 -1.94
C ALA A 20 14.91 3.66 -2.35
N TYR A 21 15.32 4.31 -3.44
CA TYR A 21 14.70 5.55 -3.95
C TYR A 21 14.37 5.46 -5.44
N ASP A 22 14.85 4.42 -6.13
CA ASP A 22 14.52 4.13 -7.51
C ASP A 22 13.01 3.88 -7.66
N PHE A 23 12.48 4.25 -8.82
CA PHE A 23 11.05 4.12 -9.09
C PHE A 23 10.61 2.66 -9.04
N GLU A 24 11.41 1.74 -9.54
CA GLU A 24 11.09 0.31 -9.57
C GLU A 24 10.77 -0.20 -8.15
N THR A 25 11.67 0.02 -7.20
CA THR A 25 11.51 -0.48 -5.82
C THR A 25 10.39 0.22 -5.08
N VAL A 26 10.28 1.55 -5.19
CA VAL A 26 9.22 2.32 -4.52
C VAL A 26 7.85 1.93 -5.08
N HIS A 27 7.72 1.85 -6.41
CA HIS A 27 6.47 1.51 -7.08
C HIS A 27 6.06 0.07 -6.79
N ALA A 28 7.02 -0.87 -6.82
CA ALA A 28 6.74 -2.28 -6.48
C ALA A 28 6.19 -2.45 -5.06
N ALA A 29 6.63 -1.63 -4.09
CA ALA A 29 6.08 -1.66 -2.73
C ALA A 29 4.61 -1.23 -2.68
N PHE A 30 4.21 -0.21 -3.45
CA PHE A 30 2.80 0.20 -3.56
C PHE A 30 1.97 -0.79 -4.37
N ASP A 31 2.48 -1.25 -5.51
CA ASP A 31 1.75 -2.16 -6.42
C ASP A 31 1.49 -3.53 -5.78
N SER A 32 2.34 -3.95 -4.83
CA SER A 32 2.17 -5.21 -4.10
C SER A 32 1.26 -5.12 -2.86
N MET A 33 0.77 -3.92 -2.52
CA MET A 33 -0.05 -3.72 -1.32
C MET A 33 -1.19 -2.72 -1.57
N PRO A 34 -2.41 -3.22 -1.88
CA PRO A 34 -3.58 -2.36 -2.06
C PRO A 34 -3.96 -1.60 -0.80
N MET A 35 -3.73 -2.15 0.40
CA MET A 35 -4.04 -1.48 1.65
C MET A 35 -2.92 -0.50 2.05
N CYS A 36 -3.23 0.78 2.16
CA CYS A 36 -2.28 1.80 2.63
C CYS A 36 -2.79 2.52 3.87
N HIS A 37 -1.91 3.34 4.44
CA HIS A 37 -2.20 4.24 5.55
C HIS A 37 -1.90 5.67 5.12
N VAL A 38 -2.93 6.52 5.08
CA VAL A 38 -2.80 7.94 4.70
C VAL A 38 -2.67 8.78 5.95
N GLY A 39 -1.50 9.37 6.16
CA GLY A 39 -1.19 10.34 7.20
C GLY A 39 -1.47 11.77 6.75
N PHE A 40 -2.28 12.51 7.52
CA PHE A 40 -2.65 13.90 7.24
C PHE A 40 -2.94 14.66 8.54
N VAL A 41 -3.07 15.98 8.47
CA VAL A 41 -3.28 16.84 9.64
C VAL A 41 -4.58 17.62 9.50
N ILE A 42 -5.35 17.69 10.59
CA ILE A 42 -6.50 18.59 10.73
C ILE A 42 -6.29 19.38 12.01
N ASP A 43 -6.27 20.72 11.91
CA ASP A 43 -6.11 21.62 13.07
C ASP A 43 -4.92 21.26 13.98
N GLY A 44 -3.80 20.86 13.36
CA GLY A 44 -2.58 20.44 14.06
C GLY A 44 -2.59 18.99 14.60
N GLN A 45 -3.72 18.30 14.58
CA GLN A 45 -3.83 16.90 14.99
C GLN A 45 -3.47 15.96 13.83
N PRO A 46 -2.46 15.08 13.96
CA PRO A 46 -2.19 14.05 12.97
C PRO A 46 -3.24 12.93 13.03
N TYR A 47 -3.67 12.48 11.86
CA TYR A 47 -4.53 11.32 11.65
C TYR A 47 -3.84 10.35 10.69
N VAL A 48 -4.13 9.07 10.87
CA VAL A 48 -3.71 8.00 9.97
C VAL A 48 -4.93 7.16 9.65
N THR A 49 -5.37 7.16 8.39
CA THR A 49 -6.57 6.42 7.96
C THR A 49 -6.15 5.28 7.04
N PRO A 50 -6.51 4.02 7.35
CA PRO A 50 -6.33 2.92 6.42
C PRO A 50 -7.35 3.01 5.27
N THR A 51 -6.89 2.79 4.04
CA THR A 51 -7.75 2.77 2.83
C THR A 51 -7.12 1.90 1.74
N ILE A 52 -7.92 1.52 0.74
CA ILE A 52 -7.40 0.94 -0.50
C ILE A 52 -6.78 2.06 -1.34
N GLN A 53 -5.64 1.77 -1.96
CA GLN A 53 -4.98 2.59 -2.95
C GLN A 53 -4.70 1.80 -4.23
N TRP A 54 -4.52 2.54 -5.32
CA TRP A 54 -3.93 2.04 -6.55
C TRP A 54 -2.98 3.10 -7.12
N ARG A 55 -1.99 2.66 -7.89
CA ARG A 55 -1.00 3.54 -8.51
C ARG A 55 -1.17 3.57 -10.02
N LYS A 56 -1.02 4.75 -10.62
CA LYS A 56 -0.88 4.91 -12.07
C LYS A 56 0.23 5.91 -12.38
N GLY A 57 1.31 5.43 -12.98
CA GLY A 57 2.52 6.22 -13.17
C GLY A 57 3.06 6.74 -11.83
N ASN A 58 3.31 8.03 -11.72
CA ASN A 58 3.83 8.66 -10.49
C ASN A 58 2.72 9.17 -9.55
N HIS A 59 1.49 8.69 -9.70
CA HIS A 59 0.36 9.12 -8.87
C HIS A 59 -0.20 7.96 -8.06
N LEU A 60 -0.53 8.27 -6.81
CA LEU A 60 -1.31 7.40 -5.93
C LEU A 60 -2.75 7.90 -5.88
N TYR A 61 -3.68 6.97 -5.89
CA TYR A 61 -5.11 7.24 -5.86
C TYR A 61 -5.75 6.47 -4.72
N TRP A 62 -6.79 7.05 -4.14
CA TRP A 62 -7.72 6.36 -3.25
C TRP A 62 -9.09 7.00 -3.39
N HIS A 63 -10.13 6.31 -2.96
CA HIS A 63 -11.48 6.85 -3.00
C HIS A 63 -12.13 6.76 -1.62
N GLY A 64 -13.23 7.48 -1.46
CA GLY A 64 -14.06 7.41 -0.27
C GLY A 64 -15.34 8.20 -0.42
N SER A 65 -16.16 8.17 0.63
CA SER A 65 -17.36 9.00 0.67
C SER A 65 -17.00 10.48 0.54
N SER A 66 -17.73 11.21 -0.30
CA SER A 66 -17.63 12.68 -0.40
C SER A 66 -17.88 13.39 0.94
N ALA A 67 -18.54 12.72 1.89
CA ALA A 67 -18.80 13.23 3.24
C ALA A 67 -17.66 12.97 4.25
N SER A 68 -16.70 12.10 3.90
CA SER A 68 -15.60 11.67 4.79
C SER A 68 -14.75 12.85 5.23
N ARG A 69 -14.34 12.83 6.51
CA ARG A 69 -13.43 13.82 7.08
C ARG A 69 -12.10 13.84 6.34
N MET A 70 -11.49 12.68 6.09
CA MET A 70 -10.22 12.59 5.36
C MET A 70 -10.34 13.20 3.96
N ILE A 71 -11.38 12.83 3.21
CA ILE A 71 -11.61 13.33 1.85
C ILE A 71 -11.78 14.85 1.87
N LYS A 72 -12.62 15.39 2.75
CA LYS A 72 -12.84 16.83 2.88
C LYS A 72 -11.56 17.61 3.21
N SER A 73 -10.68 17.04 4.01
CA SER A 73 -9.42 17.68 4.39
C SER A 73 -8.36 17.61 3.29
N LEU A 74 -8.40 16.59 2.43
CA LEU A 74 -7.36 16.37 1.41
C LEU A 74 -7.72 16.90 0.02
N LYS A 75 -9.00 17.01 -0.33
CA LYS A 75 -9.45 17.30 -1.69
C LYS A 75 -8.98 18.63 -2.30
N ASP A 76 -8.65 19.62 -1.47
CA ASP A 76 -8.40 21.01 -1.90
C ASP A 76 -6.90 21.39 -1.84
N GLY A 77 -5.97 20.42 -1.92
CA GLY A 77 -4.52 20.72 -1.97
C GLY A 77 -3.77 20.55 -0.66
N ALA A 78 -4.23 19.67 0.25
CA ALA A 78 -3.51 19.44 1.50
C ALA A 78 -2.40 18.38 1.33
N PRO A 79 -1.27 18.52 2.07
CA PRO A 79 -0.20 17.53 2.04
C PRO A 79 -0.61 16.25 2.75
N ALA A 80 -0.13 15.11 2.24
CA ALA A 80 -0.26 13.82 2.90
C ALA A 80 1.03 13.00 2.83
N CYS A 81 1.11 12.00 3.70
CA CYS A 81 2.06 10.91 3.62
C CYS A 81 1.30 9.60 3.42
N VAL A 82 1.52 8.91 2.31
CA VAL A 82 0.91 7.60 2.05
C VAL A 82 1.95 6.52 2.33
N THR A 83 1.61 5.59 3.23
CA THR A 83 2.50 4.52 3.66
C THR A 83 1.91 3.15 3.35
N VAL A 84 2.73 2.27 2.79
CA VAL A 84 2.48 0.83 2.71
C VAL A 84 3.56 0.07 3.48
N SER A 85 3.19 -1.02 4.14
CA SER A 85 4.12 -1.90 4.81
C SER A 85 3.68 -3.35 4.71
N GLN A 86 4.64 -4.23 4.42
CA GLN A 86 4.50 -5.67 4.31
C GLN A 86 5.39 -6.31 5.37
N PHE A 87 4.80 -7.16 6.20
CA PHE A 87 5.49 -7.84 7.28
C PHE A 87 5.88 -9.24 6.82
N ASP A 88 7.16 -9.44 6.51
CA ASP A 88 7.65 -10.64 5.82
C ASP A 88 8.22 -11.69 6.80
N GLY A 89 8.42 -11.35 8.08
CA GLY A 89 8.75 -12.33 9.11
C GLY A 89 9.47 -11.76 10.33
N PHE A 90 9.51 -12.55 11.41
CA PHE A 90 10.32 -12.22 12.60
C PHE A 90 11.75 -12.68 12.39
N VAL A 91 12.71 -11.87 12.84
CA VAL A 91 14.12 -12.25 12.91
C VAL A 91 14.50 -12.49 14.36
N MET A 92 14.82 -13.74 14.60
CA MET A 92 15.05 -14.32 15.91
C MET A 92 16.56 -14.42 16.11
N ALA A 93 17.11 -13.50 16.89
CA ALA A 93 18.53 -13.40 17.16
C ALA A 93 18.85 -14.06 18.52
N ARG A 94 20.14 -14.16 18.87
CA ARG A 94 20.61 -14.75 20.13
C ARG A 94 20.54 -13.77 21.29
N SER A 95 20.66 -12.48 21.01
CA SER A 95 20.45 -11.42 22.00
C SER A 95 19.07 -10.75 21.82
N PRO A 96 18.44 -10.30 22.93
CA PRO A 96 17.21 -9.51 22.84
C PRO A 96 17.34 -8.24 21.98
N PHE A 97 18.55 -7.69 21.91
CA PHE A 97 18.85 -6.46 21.19
C PHE A 97 18.87 -6.63 19.67
N HIS A 98 19.33 -7.79 19.19
CA HIS A 98 19.47 -8.07 17.75
C HIS A 98 18.19 -8.62 17.10
N HIS A 99 17.14 -8.86 17.88
CA HIS A 99 15.81 -9.18 17.33
C HIS A 99 15.34 -8.09 16.37
N SER A 100 14.75 -8.54 15.25
CA SER A 100 14.26 -7.63 14.22
C SER A 100 13.13 -8.27 13.43
N VAL A 101 12.81 -7.66 12.29
CA VAL A 101 11.77 -8.14 11.39
C VAL A 101 12.22 -7.97 9.95
N ASN A 102 11.86 -8.90 9.08
CA ASN A 102 11.94 -8.72 7.63
C ASN A 102 10.66 -8.03 7.16
N TYR A 103 10.81 -7.05 6.28
CA TYR A 103 9.71 -6.22 5.82
C TYR A 103 10.08 -5.48 4.53
N ARG A 104 9.05 -5.05 3.82
CA ARG A 104 9.12 -4.05 2.74
C ARG A 104 8.16 -2.92 3.09
N SER A 105 8.62 -1.68 2.96
CA SER A 105 7.73 -0.53 3.13
C SER A 105 8.08 0.57 2.15
N ALA A 106 7.12 1.45 1.88
CA ALA A 106 7.35 2.71 1.19
C ALA A 106 6.53 3.82 1.84
N MET A 107 7.14 5.00 1.90
CA MET A 107 6.48 6.25 2.28
C MET A 107 6.57 7.19 1.09
N ALA A 108 5.43 7.69 0.62
CA ALA A 108 5.32 8.71 -0.41
C ALA A 108 4.73 9.98 0.21
N PHE A 109 5.25 11.13 -0.19
CA PHE A 109 4.80 12.44 0.23
C PHE A 109 4.37 13.24 -0.98
N GLY A 110 3.27 13.98 -0.85
CA GLY A 110 2.80 14.84 -1.91
C GLY A 110 1.59 15.67 -1.50
N THR A 111 1.10 16.44 -2.45
CA THR A 111 -0.09 17.29 -2.31
C THR A 111 -1.30 16.60 -2.96
N CYS A 112 -2.42 16.58 -2.23
CA CYS A 112 -3.62 15.84 -2.63
C CYS A 112 -4.64 16.73 -3.33
N HIS A 113 -5.32 16.20 -4.34
CA HIS A 113 -6.44 16.87 -5.02
C HIS A 113 -7.57 15.89 -5.30
N ALA A 114 -8.82 16.36 -5.32
CA ALA A 114 -9.92 15.55 -5.83
C ALA A 114 -9.96 15.56 -7.37
N ILE A 115 -10.40 14.44 -7.93
CA ILE A 115 -10.81 14.37 -9.33
C ILE A 115 -12.24 14.91 -9.45
N GLU A 116 -12.37 16.04 -10.15
CA GLU A 116 -13.65 16.76 -10.31
C GLU A 116 -14.43 16.29 -11.55
N GLY A 117 -13.74 15.96 -12.64
CA GLY A 117 -14.34 15.52 -13.89
C GLY A 117 -15.06 14.17 -13.75
N ARG A 118 -16.27 14.05 -14.29
CA ARG A 118 -17.04 12.79 -14.27
C ARG A 118 -16.26 11.67 -14.96
N ASP A 119 -15.79 11.91 -16.18
CA ASP A 119 -15.14 10.89 -17.00
C ASP A 119 -13.76 10.54 -16.45
N GLU A 120 -13.01 11.52 -15.93
CA GLU A 120 -11.74 11.29 -15.24
C GLU A 120 -11.93 10.45 -13.97
N LYS A 121 -13.01 10.71 -13.20
CA LYS A 121 -13.34 9.92 -12.01
C LYS A 121 -13.69 8.48 -12.39
N GLU A 122 -14.51 8.30 -13.42
CA GLU A 122 -14.89 6.98 -13.92
C GLU A 122 -13.67 6.22 -14.45
N GLN A 123 -12.78 6.89 -15.18
CA GLN A 123 -11.51 6.31 -15.62
C GLN A 123 -10.60 5.93 -14.45
N ALA A 124 -10.50 6.76 -13.40
CA ALA A 124 -9.68 6.43 -12.24
C ALA A 124 -10.25 5.22 -11.47
N LEU A 125 -11.58 5.11 -11.36
CA LEU A 125 -12.23 3.93 -10.78
C LEU A 125 -12.03 2.69 -11.66
N PHE A 126 -12.11 2.83 -12.99
CA PHE A 126 -11.76 1.75 -13.91
C PHE A 126 -10.31 1.29 -13.70
N ASP A 127 -9.36 2.23 -13.61
CA ASP A 127 -7.95 1.92 -13.38
C ASP A 127 -7.73 1.16 -12.05
N MET A 128 -8.52 1.46 -11.01
CA MET A 128 -8.49 0.70 -9.75
C MET A 128 -8.88 -0.76 -9.98
N PHE A 129 -9.99 -1.01 -10.68
CA PHE A 129 -10.44 -2.38 -10.94
C PHE A 129 -9.47 -3.12 -11.86
N GLU A 130 -8.95 -2.49 -12.91
CA GLU A 130 -7.98 -3.16 -13.79
C GLU A 130 -6.62 -3.38 -13.12
N HIS A 131 -6.26 -2.57 -12.12
CA HIS A 131 -5.06 -2.80 -11.32
C HIS A 131 -5.24 -3.97 -10.34
N LEU A 132 -6.38 -4.03 -9.64
CA LEU A 132 -6.60 -5.00 -8.56
C LEU A 132 -7.21 -6.32 -9.03
N PHE A 133 -8.12 -6.26 -9.99
CA PHE A 133 -8.95 -7.36 -10.47
C PHE A 133 -9.19 -7.23 -11.99
N PRO A 134 -8.16 -7.43 -12.84
CA PRO A 134 -8.29 -7.29 -14.29
C PRO A 134 -9.51 -8.03 -14.86
N GLY A 135 -10.37 -7.32 -15.60
CA GLY A 135 -11.61 -7.87 -16.17
C GLY A 135 -12.85 -7.77 -15.27
N ARG A 136 -12.70 -7.40 -13.99
CA ARG A 136 -13.84 -7.26 -13.07
C ARG A 136 -14.78 -6.12 -13.48
N TRP A 137 -14.25 -5.05 -14.07
CA TRP A 137 -15.06 -3.90 -14.45
C TRP A 137 -16.15 -4.23 -15.47
N GLU A 138 -15.84 -5.11 -16.44
CA GLU A 138 -16.78 -5.52 -17.49
C GLU A 138 -17.82 -6.53 -16.98
N ASP A 139 -17.48 -7.31 -15.94
CA ASP A 139 -18.35 -8.35 -15.38
C ASP A 139 -19.42 -7.79 -14.43
N VAL A 140 -19.19 -6.61 -13.85
CA VAL A 140 -20.14 -5.97 -12.93
C VAL A 140 -20.99 -4.91 -13.62
N ARG A 141 -22.15 -4.58 -13.03
CA ARG A 141 -22.92 -3.43 -13.49
C ARG A 141 -22.10 -2.14 -13.35
N GLY A 142 -22.26 -1.23 -14.30
CA GLY A 142 -21.67 0.10 -14.23
C GLY A 142 -22.16 0.93 -13.03
N ASN A 143 -21.43 2.00 -12.74
CA ASN A 143 -21.77 2.93 -11.68
C ASN A 143 -23.02 3.74 -12.05
N THR A 144 -23.90 3.94 -11.08
CA THR A 144 -25.00 4.89 -11.20
C THR A 144 -24.51 6.31 -10.91
N GLU A 145 -25.25 7.31 -11.40
CA GLU A 145 -24.98 8.72 -11.11
C GLU A 145 -24.98 9.03 -9.61
N LYS A 146 -25.80 8.34 -8.82
CA LYS A 146 -25.84 8.50 -7.36
C LYS A 146 -24.54 8.00 -6.71
N GLU A 147 -24.01 6.87 -7.18
CA GLU A 147 -22.78 6.29 -6.67
C GLU A 147 -21.56 7.16 -7.01
N LEU A 148 -21.50 7.68 -8.24
CA LEU A 148 -20.43 8.60 -8.66
C LEU A 148 -20.46 9.93 -7.89
N LYS A 149 -21.66 10.44 -7.52
CA LYS A 149 -21.79 11.64 -6.69
C LYS A 149 -21.41 11.40 -5.22
N ALA A 150 -21.70 10.21 -4.70
CA ALA A 150 -21.37 9.83 -3.33
C ALA A 150 -19.89 9.50 -3.13
N THR A 151 -19.14 9.35 -4.23
CA THR A 151 -17.73 8.94 -4.24
C THR A 151 -16.84 10.10 -4.69
N THR A 152 -15.82 10.39 -3.90
CA THR A 152 -14.69 11.24 -4.31
C THR A 152 -13.47 10.36 -4.49
N VAL A 153 -12.76 10.56 -5.60
CA VAL A 153 -11.43 10.00 -5.82
C VAL A 153 -10.42 11.10 -5.53
N ILE A 154 -9.44 10.81 -4.70
CA ILE A 154 -8.28 11.65 -4.44
C ILE A 154 -7.11 11.13 -5.25
N VAL A 155 -6.32 12.05 -5.78
CA VAL A 155 -5.04 11.80 -6.43
C VAL A 155 -3.95 12.57 -5.69
N MET A 156 -2.78 11.95 -5.57
CA MET A 156 -1.56 12.58 -5.05
C MET A 156 -0.39 12.24 -5.96
N GLU A 157 0.28 13.25 -6.49
CA GLU A 157 1.59 13.06 -7.15
C GLU A 157 2.63 12.66 -6.10
N ILE A 158 3.46 11.67 -6.41
CA ILE A 158 4.58 11.29 -5.56
C ILE A 158 5.71 12.31 -5.79
N GLU A 159 5.77 13.34 -4.95
CA GLU A 159 6.81 14.38 -5.00
C GLU A 159 8.14 13.88 -4.41
N GLU A 160 8.04 13.18 -3.27
CA GLU A 160 9.15 12.55 -2.57
C GLU A 160 8.74 11.15 -2.13
N ALA A 161 9.63 10.16 -2.25
CA ALA A 161 9.39 8.85 -1.68
C ALA A 161 10.68 8.15 -1.28
N ALA A 162 10.53 7.21 -0.35
CA ALA A 162 11.57 6.25 -0.01
C ALA A 162 10.96 4.91 0.34
N SER A 163 11.63 3.85 -0.09
CA SER A 163 11.39 2.50 0.39
C SER A 163 12.44 2.10 1.42
N LYS A 164 12.05 1.25 2.36
CA LYS A 164 12.96 0.61 3.31
C LYS A 164 12.69 -0.88 3.32
N ILE A 165 13.72 -1.67 3.06
CA ILE A 165 13.60 -3.12 2.90
C ILE A 165 14.58 -3.83 3.82
N ARG A 166 14.13 -4.91 4.45
CA ARG A 166 14.99 -5.88 5.13
C ARG A 166 14.53 -7.28 4.80
N ASN A 167 15.44 -8.10 4.29
CA ASN A 167 15.20 -9.51 4.03
C ASN A 167 16.48 -10.31 4.32
N GLU A 168 16.87 -10.33 5.59
CA GLU A 168 18.18 -10.82 6.04
C GLU A 168 18.03 -11.74 7.27
N PRO A 169 18.98 -12.68 7.49
CA PRO A 169 19.08 -13.43 8.75
C PRO A 169 19.35 -12.51 9.96
N PRO A 170 19.29 -13.02 11.20
CA PRO A 170 19.83 -12.29 12.35
C PRO A 170 21.32 -12.00 12.17
N VAL A 171 21.78 -10.91 12.76
CA VAL A 171 23.20 -10.54 12.84
C VAL A 171 23.48 -10.32 14.33
N ASP A 172 24.05 -11.33 14.96
CA ASP A 172 24.46 -11.30 16.36
C ASP A 172 25.91 -10.79 16.51
N ASP A 173 26.31 -10.45 17.73
CA ASP A 173 27.70 -10.14 18.05
C ASP A 173 28.55 -11.43 17.98
N GLU A 174 29.86 -11.32 17.74
CA GLU A 174 30.72 -12.50 17.49
C GLU A 174 30.72 -13.47 18.68
N GLU A 175 30.73 -12.96 19.91
CA GLU A 175 30.75 -13.80 21.12
C GLU A 175 29.46 -14.63 21.28
N ASP A 176 28.32 -14.09 20.85
CA ASP A 176 27.01 -14.75 21.01
C ASP A 176 26.91 -16.06 20.22
N TYR A 177 27.65 -16.21 19.11
CA TYR A 177 27.58 -17.42 18.29
C TYR A 177 28.12 -18.67 19.00
N ASP A 178 29.13 -18.50 19.85
CA ASP A 178 29.79 -19.59 20.58
C ASP A 178 29.28 -19.71 22.02
N GLU A 179 28.77 -18.63 22.62
CA GLU A 179 28.39 -18.59 24.05
C GLU A 179 26.89 -18.77 24.33
N VAL A 180 26.01 -18.52 23.35
CA VAL A 180 24.56 -18.55 23.57
C VAL A 180 23.91 -19.74 22.86
N ASP A 181 23.57 -20.77 23.65
CA ASP A 181 22.86 -21.96 23.19
C ASP A 181 21.35 -21.71 23.02
N CYS A 182 20.97 -20.96 21.99
CA CYS A 182 19.57 -20.79 21.59
C CYS A 182 19.38 -20.90 20.06
N TRP A 183 18.14 -21.10 19.62
CA TRP A 183 17.83 -21.09 18.20
C TRP A 183 17.79 -19.64 17.68
N ALA A 184 18.49 -19.39 16.58
CA ALA A 184 18.45 -18.14 15.84
C ALA A 184 18.10 -18.39 14.37
N GLY A 185 17.29 -17.52 13.79
CA GLY A 185 16.82 -17.67 12.42
C GLY A 185 15.72 -16.67 12.06
N VAL A 186 14.95 -17.00 11.03
CA VAL A 186 13.82 -16.19 10.56
C VAL A 186 12.56 -17.04 10.65
N LEU A 187 11.49 -16.47 11.21
CA LEU A 187 10.14 -17.00 11.13
C LEU A 187 9.41 -16.25 10.00
N PRO A 188 9.43 -16.77 8.76
CA PRO A 188 8.83 -16.08 7.63
C PRO A 188 7.31 -16.02 7.75
N ILE A 189 6.72 -14.93 7.27
CA ILE A 189 5.28 -14.74 7.16
C ILE A 189 4.92 -14.60 5.69
N VAL A 190 4.00 -15.43 5.24
CA VAL A 190 3.54 -15.48 3.85
C VAL A 190 2.04 -15.28 3.83
N SER A 191 1.60 -14.25 3.11
CA SER A 191 0.18 -14.02 2.82
C SER A 191 -0.20 -14.70 1.52
N LYS A 192 -1.31 -15.42 1.52
CA LYS A 192 -1.90 -16.05 0.33
C LYS A 192 -3.40 -15.88 0.34
N PHE A 193 -4.01 -15.93 -0.84
CA PHE A 193 -5.45 -16.07 -0.93
C PHE A 193 -5.89 -17.43 -0.37
N ALA A 194 -7.08 -17.45 0.23
CA ALA A 194 -7.75 -18.69 0.59
C ALA A 194 -8.71 -19.09 -0.55
N ALA A 195 -9.36 -20.25 -0.42
CA ALA A 195 -10.44 -20.61 -1.33
C ALA A 195 -11.53 -19.52 -1.32
N PRO A 196 -12.10 -19.15 -2.48
CA PRO A 196 -13.15 -18.15 -2.55
C PRO A 196 -14.40 -18.66 -1.81
N GLU A 197 -15.08 -17.73 -1.14
CA GLU A 197 -16.35 -18.00 -0.45
C GLU A 197 -17.48 -17.35 -1.25
N ASP A 198 -18.45 -18.15 -1.68
CA ASP A 198 -19.62 -17.64 -2.41
C ASP A 198 -20.51 -16.80 -1.48
N ASP A 199 -21.08 -15.72 -2.02
CA ASP A 199 -22.16 -14.99 -1.36
C ASP A 199 -23.34 -15.96 -1.11
N PRO A 200 -23.88 -16.07 0.12
CA PRO A 200 -25.07 -16.89 0.39
C PRO A 200 -26.29 -16.55 -0.47
N LYS A 201 -26.31 -15.37 -1.13
CA LYS A 201 -27.35 -14.94 -2.07
C LYS A 201 -26.96 -15.14 -3.54
N LEU A 202 -25.78 -15.70 -3.83
CA LEU A 202 -25.36 -16.02 -5.19
C LEU A 202 -26.35 -17.01 -5.81
N ARG A 203 -26.89 -16.67 -6.98
CA ARG A 203 -27.85 -17.54 -7.67
C ARG A 203 -27.15 -18.82 -8.12
N GLN A 204 -27.87 -19.94 -8.04
CA GLN A 204 -27.38 -21.23 -8.52
C GLN A 204 -26.98 -21.15 -10.00
N GLY A 205 -25.87 -21.81 -10.34
CA GLY A 205 -25.36 -21.90 -11.71
C GLY A 205 -24.44 -20.74 -12.13
N ILE A 206 -24.22 -19.74 -11.29
CA ILE A 206 -23.18 -18.73 -11.50
C ILE A 206 -21.86 -19.32 -11.01
N ALA A 207 -20.93 -19.54 -11.94
CA ALA A 207 -19.60 -20.05 -11.63
C ALA A 207 -18.64 -18.94 -11.20
N PHE A 208 -17.59 -19.33 -10.47
CA PHE A 208 -16.45 -18.45 -10.23
C PHE A 208 -15.79 -18.05 -11.56
N PRO A 209 -15.57 -16.75 -11.83
CA PRO A 209 -15.18 -16.29 -13.15
C PRO A 209 -13.72 -16.59 -13.46
N ASP A 210 -13.44 -16.84 -14.74
CA ASP A 210 -12.10 -17.23 -15.22
C ASP A 210 -11.02 -16.18 -14.91
N TYR A 211 -11.36 -14.89 -15.01
CA TYR A 211 -10.41 -13.80 -14.76
C TYR A 211 -9.94 -13.71 -13.29
N LEU A 212 -10.66 -14.34 -12.34
CA LEU A 212 -10.25 -14.43 -10.94
C LEU A 212 -9.49 -15.73 -10.61
N LYS A 213 -9.35 -16.68 -11.54
CA LYS A 213 -8.66 -17.96 -11.26
C LYS A 213 -7.19 -17.80 -10.85
N GLY A 214 -6.54 -16.71 -11.27
CA GLY A 214 -5.18 -16.36 -10.83
C GLY A 214 -5.06 -16.03 -9.34
N PHE A 215 -6.17 -15.80 -8.65
CA PHE A 215 -6.23 -15.54 -7.21
C PHE A 215 -6.48 -16.81 -6.39
N LEU A 216 -6.65 -17.97 -7.01
CA LEU A 216 -6.84 -19.21 -6.28
C LEU A 216 -5.54 -19.66 -5.58
N PRO A 217 -5.63 -20.31 -4.39
CA PRO A 217 -4.48 -20.77 -3.61
C PRO A 217 -3.65 -21.87 -4.29
#